data_AF-A0A075K3V4-F1
#
_entry.id   AF-A0A075K3V4-F1
#
_cell.length_a   1.000
_cell.length_b   1.000
_cell.length_c   1.000
_cell.angle_alpha   90.00
_cell.angle_beta   90.00
_cell.angle_gamma   90.00
#
_symmetry.space_group_name_H-M   'P 1'
#
loop_
_entity.id
_entity.type
_entity.pdbx_description
1 polymer ?
#
loop_
_entity_poly.entity_id
_entity_poly.type
_entity_poly.pdbx_seq_one_letter_code
_entity_poly.pdbx_strand_id
1 'polypeptide(L)' 'MTQNTPYRPLPAGPVLCDDCSRAGAEVEMERQDALPPEARRWSREHDTALQSYRCPDCESIQVFRIG' A
#
# COMPACT_ATOMS: atom_id res chain seq x y z
N MET A 1 -6.85 19.63 -12.33
CA MET A 1 -6.45 18.32 -12.89
C MET A 1 -6.07 17.44 -11.71
N THR A 2 -7.01 16.67 -11.18
CA THR A 2 -6.76 15.81 -10.01
C THR A 2 -5.84 14.69 -10.46
N GLN A 3 -4.54 14.85 -10.22
CA GLN A 3 -3.55 13.81 -10.49
C GLN A 3 -3.93 12.60 -9.64
N ASN A 4 -4.55 11.62 -10.28
CA ASN A 4 -4.96 10.36 -9.68
C ASN A 4 -3.67 9.54 -9.46
N THR A 5 -2.86 9.91 -8.46
CA THR A 5 -1.70 9.10 -8.07
C THR A 5 -2.23 7.72 -7.66
N PRO A 6 -1.77 6.62 -8.27
CA PRO A 6 -2.32 5.29 -8.01
C PRO A 6 -2.09 4.81 -6.57
N TYR A 7 -1.14 5.45 -5.86
CA TYR A 7 -0.77 5.12 -4.50
C TYR A 7 -1.18 6.23 -3.53
N ARG A 8 -1.90 5.85 -2.48
CA ARG A 8 -2.32 6.78 -1.41
C ARG A 8 -1.16 7.03 -0.41
N PRO A 9 -1.17 8.14 0.34
CA PRO A 9 -0.18 8.38 1.38
C PRO A 9 -0.24 7.30 2.47
N LEU A 10 0.90 6.97 3.06
CA LEU A 10 0.94 6.08 4.23
C LEU A 10 0.15 6.70 5.39
N PRO A 11 -0.78 5.96 6.03
CA PRO A 11 -1.48 6.46 7.21
C PRO A 11 -0.51 6.70 8.37
N ALA A 12 -0.87 7.61 9.28
CA ALA A 12 -0.07 7.88 10.48
C ALA A 12 -0.18 6.77 11.55
N GLY A 13 -1.13 5.85 11.40
CA GLY A 13 -1.40 4.74 12.31
C GLY A 13 -1.22 3.37 11.63
N PRO A 14 -1.78 2.29 12.21
CA PRO A 14 -1.68 0.96 11.65
C PRO A 14 -2.27 0.90 10.24
N VAL A 15 -1.63 0.13 9.37
CA VAL A 15 -2.13 -0.11 8.01
C VAL A 15 -3.15 -1.22 8.08
N LEU A 16 -4.43 -0.90 7.89
CA LEU A 16 -5.49 -1.89 7.87
C LEU A 16 -5.75 -2.41 6.45
N CYS A 17 -6.11 -3.69 6.34
CA CYS A 17 -6.48 -4.31 5.08
C CYS A 17 -7.85 -3.80 4.60
N ASP A 18 -7.89 -3.16 3.42
CA ASP A 18 -9.12 -2.60 2.85
C ASP A 18 -10.13 -3.70 2.50
N ASP A 19 -9.64 -4.85 2.02
CA ASP A 19 -10.50 -5.99 1.64
C ASP A 19 -11.13 -6.65 2.88
N CYS A 20 -10.34 -6.88 3.93
CA CYS A 20 -10.86 -7.37 5.21
C CYS A 20 -11.82 -6.36 5.84
N SER A 21 -11.49 -5.06 5.79
CA SER A 21 -12.33 -4.00 6.34
C SER A 21 -13.71 -3.96 5.68
N ARG A 22 -13.78 -4.13 4.35
CA ARG A 22 -15.04 -4.27 3.62
C ARG A 22 -15.84 -5.51 4.02
N ALA A 23 -15.17 -6.57 4.43
CA ALA A 23 -15.78 -7.79 4.96
C ALA A 23 -16.17 -7.68 6.45
N GLY A 24 -15.90 -6.53 7.10
CA GLY A 24 -16.20 -6.29 8.51
C GLY A 24 -15.11 -6.73 9.49
N ALA A 25 -13.89 -6.98 9.00
CA ALA A 25 -12.74 -7.37 9.81
C ALA A 25 -11.63 -6.31 9.77
N GLU A 26 -11.07 -5.96 10.92
CA GLU A 26 -9.91 -5.07 11.02
C GLU A 26 -8.64 -5.90 11.16
N VAL A 27 -7.93 -6.08 10.03
CA VAL A 27 -6.67 -6.82 9.99
C VAL A 27 -5.54 -5.85 9.72
N GLU A 28 -4.61 -5.76 10.67
CA GLU A 28 -3.37 -5.01 10.49
C GLU A 28 -2.46 -5.74 9.49
N MET A 29 -1.99 -5.00 8.49
CA MET A 29 -1.13 -5.52 7.45
C MET A 29 0.34 -5.42 7.83
N GLU A 30 1.10 -6.39 7.37
CA GLU A 30 2.53 -6.49 7.65
C GLU A 30 3.34 -5.78 6.57
N ARG A 31 4.28 -4.94 6.99
CA ARG A 31 5.23 -4.27 6.10
C ARG A 31 6.02 -5.31 5.31
N GLN A 32 6.16 -5.10 4.00
CA GLN A 32 6.99 -5.92 3.13
C GLN A 32 8.22 -5.15 2.67
N ASP A 33 9.37 -5.82 2.58
CA ASP A 33 10.59 -5.21 2.02
C ASP A 33 10.52 -5.07 0.49
N ALA A 34 9.70 -5.90 -0.16
CA ALA A 34 9.59 -5.97 -1.61
C ALA A 34 8.37 -5.19 -2.12
N LEU A 35 8.62 -4.29 -3.08
CA LEU A 35 7.56 -3.64 -3.86
C LEU A 35 7.12 -4.54 -5.03
N PRO A 36 5.81 -4.56 -5.36
CA PRO A 36 5.33 -5.14 -6.61
C PRO A 36 6.05 -4.56 -7.84
N PRO A 37 6.27 -5.34 -8.91
CA PRO A 37 7.05 -4.90 -10.08
C PRO A 37 6.57 -3.58 -10.70
N GLU A 38 5.25 -3.39 -10.75
CA GLU A 38 4.59 -2.19 -11.28
C GLU A 38 4.84 -0.97 -10.38
N ALA A 39 4.63 -1.13 -9.08
CA ALA A 39 4.92 -0.09 -8.08
C ALA A 39 6.39 0.32 -8.08
N ARG A 40 7.29 -0.65 -8.21
CA ARG A 40 8.73 -0.39 -8.30
C ARG A 40 9.09 0.39 -9.58
N ARG A 41 8.40 0.14 -10.70
CA ARG A 41 8.60 0.91 -11.94
C ARG A 41 8.11 2.34 -11.76
N TRP A 42 6.89 2.51 -11.26
CA TRP A 42 6.30 3.82 -11.01
C TRP A 42 7.13 4.66 -10.03
N SER A 43 7.61 4.05 -8.94
CA SER A 43 8.48 4.70 -7.95
C SER A 43 9.73 5.32 -8.58
N ARG A 44 10.36 4.61 -9.53
CA ARG A 44 11.53 5.12 -10.26
C ARG A 44 11.18 6.20 -11.28
N GLU A 45 10.06 6.07 -11.98
CA GLU A 45 9.62 7.05 -12.99
C GLU A 45 9.24 8.39 -12.36
N HIS A 46 8.69 8.35 -11.14
CA HIS A 46 8.20 9.52 -10.43
C HIS A 46 9.10 9.99 -9.28
N ASP A 47 10.29 9.39 -9.13
CA ASP A 47 11.23 9.65 -8.03
C ASP A 47 10.54 9.73 -6.66
N THR A 48 9.64 8.78 -6.40
CA THR A 48 8.77 8.76 -5.22
C THR A 48 8.96 7.47 -4.48
N ALA A 49 9.30 7.54 -3.19
CA ALA A 49 9.46 6.36 -2.36
C ALA A 49 8.09 5.72 -2.03
N LEU A 50 8.05 4.39 -2.11
CA LEU A 50 6.85 3.59 -1.83
C LEU A 50 7.13 2.55 -0.74
N GLN A 51 6.08 2.18 -0.01
CA GLN A 51 6.09 1.08 0.94
C GLN A 51 4.91 0.16 0.68
N SER A 52 5.15 -1.14 0.58
CA SER A 52 4.12 -2.17 0.45
C SER A 52 3.83 -2.84 1.79
N TYR A 53 2.60 -3.31 1.92
CA TYR A 53 2.10 -4.07 3.05
C TYR A 53 1.30 -5.26 2.52
N ARG A 54 1.39 -6.40 3.20
CA ARG A 54 0.63 -7.62 2.88
C ARG A 54 -0.28 -7.97 4.04
N CYS A 55 -1.53 -8.30 3.73
CA CYS A 55 -2.46 -8.79 4.72
C CYS A 55 -2.09 -10.24 5.09
N PRO A 56 -1.92 -10.60 6.37
CA PRO A 56 -1.63 -11.98 6.76
C PRO A 56 -2.81 -12.93 6.48
N ASP A 57 -4.05 -12.43 6.46
CA ASP A 57 -5.25 -13.26 6.35
C ASP A 57 -5.65 -13.55 4.91
N CYS A 58 -5.69 -12.52 4.06
CA CYS A 58 -6.15 -12.63 2.66
C CYS A 58 -5.04 -12.47 1.63
N GLU A 59 -3.80 -12.25 2.08
CA GLU A 59 -2.62 -12.04 1.24
C GLU A 59 -2.66 -10.83 0.30
N SER A 60 -3.72 -10.01 0.34
CA SER A 60 -3.83 -8.76 -0.43
C SER A 60 -2.66 -7.84 -0.16
N ILE A 61 -2.14 -7.21 -1.22
CA ILE A 61 -1.03 -6.27 -1.15
C ILE A 61 -1.55 -4.85 -1.36
N GLN A 62 -1.19 -3.96 -0.44
CA GLN A 62 -1.47 -2.53 -0.55
C GLN A 62 -0.16 -1.74 -0.59
N VAL A 63 -0.11 -0.70 -1.40
CA VAL A 63 1.10 0.10 -1.62
C VAL A 63 0.82 1.56 -1.36
N PHE A 64 1.73 2.19 -0.62
CA PHE A 64 1.59 3.54 -0.11
C PHE A 64 2.79 4.39 -0.49
N ARG A 65 2.57 5.69 -0.69
CA ARG A 65 3.65 6.67 -0.81
C ARG A 65 4.19 7.02 0.56
N ILE A 66 5.51 7.04 0.68
CA ILE A 66 6.24 7.52 1.86
C ILE A 66 7.03 8.76 1.44
N GLY A 67 6.71 9.91 2.04
CA GLY A 67 7.24 11.21 1.63
C GLY A 67 6.31 12.35 2.01
#